data_AF-A0A3P1UBY4-F1
#
_entry.id   AF-A0A3P1UBY4-F1
#
_cell.length_a   1.000
_cell.length_b   1.000
_cell.length_c   1.000
_cell.angle_alpha   90.00
_cell.angle_beta   90.00
_cell.angle_gamma   90.00
#
_symmetry.space_group_name_H-M   'P 1'
#
loop_
_entity.id
_entity.type
_entity.pdbx_description
1 polymer ?
#
loop_
_entity_poly.entity_id
_entity_poly.type
_entity_poly.pdbx_seq_one_letter_code
_entity_poly.pdbx_strand_id
1 'polypeptide(L)'
;VLYFSRALQAEVGSHGVTVQVVMPGPVHSEFFGERPPPFPPELFMSAEMLVDTALAGLDRGEAVIFPNLHDAEAWNTFESSRTELMQALLQTGLPAQRYAADAASKN
;
A
#
# COMPACT_ATOMS: atom_id res chain seq x y z
N VAL A 1 2.58 -1.30 -7.39
CA VAL A 1 3.54 -0.17 -7.36
C VAL A 1 3.99 0.22 -5.95
N LEU A 2 3.13 0.22 -4.92
CA LEU A 2 3.44 0.63 -3.55
C LEU A 2 4.80 0.14 -2.99
N TYR A 3 5.06 -1.16 -2.94
CA TYR A 3 6.31 -1.68 -2.37
C TYR A 3 7.55 -1.35 -3.19
N PHE A 4 7.40 -1.25 -4.52
CA PHE A 4 8.47 -0.78 -5.39
C PHE A 4 8.81 0.68 -5.08
N SER A 5 7.81 1.54 -4.95
CA SER A 5 8.01 2.94 -4.54
C SER A 5 8.62 3.07 -3.15
N ARG A 6 8.22 2.21 -2.19
CA ARG A 6 8.81 2.16 -0.85
C ARG A 6 10.29 1.75 -0.86
N ALA A 7 10.65 0.79 -1.70
CA ALA A 7 12.05 0.42 -1.90
C ALA A 7 12.85 1.60 -2.46
N LEU A 8 12.32 2.27 -3.49
CA LEU A 8 12.96 3.47 -4.03
C LEU A 8 13.11 4.58 -2.98
N GLN A 9 12.07 4.87 -2.19
CA GLN A 9 12.12 5.87 -1.10
C GLN A 9 13.28 5.59 -0.13
N ALA A 10 13.48 4.33 0.25
CA ALA A 10 14.58 3.94 1.13
C ALA A 10 15.96 4.07 0.46
N GLU A 11 16.06 3.79 -0.83
CA GLU A 11 17.32 3.81 -1.58
C GLU A 11 17.77 5.24 -1.94
N VAL A 12 16.84 6.09 -2.37
CA VAL A 12 17.15 7.41 -2.95
C VAL A 12 16.94 8.58 -2.00
N GLY A 13 16.29 8.38 -0.84
CA GLY A 13 15.93 9.47 0.07
C GLY A 13 17.15 10.27 0.60
N SER A 14 18.29 9.60 0.82
CA SER A 14 19.55 10.26 1.21
C SER A 14 20.21 11.06 0.07
N HIS A 15 19.75 10.89 -1.17
CA HIS A 15 20.30 11.54 -2.36
C HIS A 15 19.53 12.81 -2.75
N GLY A 16 18.62 13.28 -1.89
CA GLY A 16 17.81 14.48 -2.16
C GLY A 16 16.70 14.26 -3.19
N VAL A 17 16.38 13.00 -3.51
CA VAL A 17 15.28 12.64 -4.42
C VAL A 17 14.06 12.24 -3.60
N THR A 18 12.94 12.93 -3.84
CA THR A 18 11.65 12.59 -3.24
C THR A 18 10.89 11.65 -4.16
N VAL A 19 10.47 10.50 -3.62
CA VAL A 19 9.61 9.56 -4.32
C VAL A 19 8.26 9.52 -3.61
N GLN A 20 7.20 9.83 -4.35
CA GLN A 20 5.82 9.74 -3.87
C GLN A 20 5.08 8.63 -4.63
N VAL A 21 4.16 7.95 -3.95
CA VAL A 21 3.20 7.05 -4.60
C VAL A 21 1.77 7.52 -4.32
N VAL A 22 0.99 7.64 -5.39
CA VAL A 22 -0.43 7.99 -5.34
C VAL A 22 -1.24 6.73 -5.64
N MET A 23 -2.15 6.39 -4.74
CA MET A 23 -2.95 5.16 -4.76
C MET A 23 -4.44 5.51 -4.82
N PRO A 24 -4.95 5.94 -5.99
CA PRO A 24 -6.35 6.30 -6.15
C PRO A 24 -7.27 5.07 -6.15
N GLY A 25 -8.54 5.30 -5.78
CA GLY A 25 -9.65 4.43 -6.15
C GLY A 25 -10.06 4.61 -7.63
N PRO A 26 -11.32 4.32 -7.99
CA PRO A 26 -11.84 4.57 -9.34
C PRO A 26 -11.77 6.06 -9.71
N VAL A 27 -11.32 6.36 -10.93
CA VAL A 27 -11.17 7.72 -11.47
C VAL A 27 -11.95 7.83 -12.76
N HIS A 28 -12.71 8.91 -12.93
CA HIS A 28 -13.33 9.25 -14.21
C HIS A 28 -12.24 9.59 -15.24
N SER A 29 -11.84 8.57 -16.00
CA SER A 29 -10.80 8.63 -17.02
C SER A 29 -11.08 7.59 -18.11
N GLU A 30 -10.30 7.65 -19.19
CA GLU A 30 -10.34 6.71 -20.32
C GLU A 30 -9.81 5.31 -19.96
N PHE A 31 -9.38 5.07 -18.72
CA PHE A 31 -8.77 3.81 -18.27
C PHE A 31 -9.63 2.58 -18.56
N PHE A 32 -10.96 2.72 -18.51
CA PHE A 32 -11.90 1.63 -18.79
C PHE A 32 -12.29 1.51 -20.28
N GLY A 33 -11.81 2.43 -21.13
CA GLY A 33 -12.14 2.49 -22.55
C GLY A 33 -13.65 2.57 -22.78
N GLU A 34 -14.16 1.77 -23.71
CA GLU A 34 -15.60 1.68 -24.02
C GLU A 34 -16.38 0.81 -23.03
N ARG A 35 -15.71 0.10 -22.12
CA ARG A 35 -16.38 -0.78 -21.17
C ARG A 35 -16.86 0.01 -19.96
N PRO A 36 -18.10 -0.21 -19.49
CA PRO A 36 -18.54 0.38 -18.24
C PRO A 36 -17.65 -0.15 -17.11
N PRO A 37 -17.16 0.73 -16.22
CA PRO A 37 -16.33 0.28 -15.12
C PRO A 37 -17.15 -0.58 -14.15
N PRO A 38 -16.52 -1.54 -13.45
CA PRO A 38 -17.20 -2.48 -12.56
C PRO A 38 -17.49 -1.89 -11.17
N PHE A 39 -17.72 -0.58 -11.08
CA PHE A 39 -17.91 0.15 -9.83
C PHE A 39 -19.13 1.08 -9.96
N PRO A 40 -19.89 1.32 -8.88
CA PRO A 40 -20.99 2.27 -8.92
C PRO A 40 -20.46 3.73 -9.02
N PRO A 41 -21.21 4.64 -9.67
CA PRO A 41 -20.74 5.99 -10.00
C PRO A 41 -20.27 6.82 -8.80
N GLU A 42 -20.85 6.61 -7.62
CA GLU A 42 -20.51 7.34 -6.39
C GLU A 42 -19.10 7.05 -5.85
N LEU A 43 -18.41 6.01 -6.33
CA LEU A 43 -17.03 5.71 -5.94
C LEU A 43 -15.98 6.47 -6.76
N PHE A 44 -16.40 7.18 -7.79
CA PHE A 44 -15.47 7.82 -8.71
C PHE A 44 -15.07 9.21 -8.26
N MET A 45 -13.77 9.49 -8.37
CA MET A 45 -13.21 10.84 -8.30
C MET A 45 -12.94 11.36 -9.71
N SER A 46 -13.05 12.67 -9.96
CA SER A 46 -12.57 13.26 -11.22
C SER A 46 -11.04 13.26 -11.29
N ALA A 47 -10.49 13.31 -12.50
CA ALA A 47 -9.05 13.38 -12.68
C ALA A 47 -8.45 14.65 -12.07
N GLU A 48 -9.15 15.78 -12.17
CA GLU A 48 -8.74 17.07 -11.61
C GLU A 48 -8.66 17.00 -10.09
N MET A 49 -9.72 16.51 -9.43
CA MET A 49 -9.74 16.36 -7.96
C MET A 49 -8.64 15.41 -7.47
N LEU A 50 -8.37 14.34 -8.23
CA LEU A 50 -7.28 13.43 -7.92
C LEU A 50 -5.92 14.13 -7.97
N VAL A 51 -5.64 14.88 -9.04
CA VAL A 51 -4.36 15.57 -9.21
C VAL A 51 -4.19 16.65 -8.15
N ASP A 52 -5.22 17.45 -7.87
CA ASP A 52 -5.18 18.46 -6.81
C ASP A 52 -4.89 17.83 -5.44
N THR A 53 -5.52 16.69 -5.14
CA THR A 53 -5.30 15.95 -3.89
C THR A 53 -3.87 15.38 -3.82
N ALA A 54 -3.37 14.83 -4.94
CA ALA A 54 -2.01 14.29 -5.02
C ALA A 54 -0.95 15.39 -4.82
N LEU A 55 -1.13 16.55 -5.44
CA LEU A 55 -0.21 17.68 -5.30
C LEU A 55 -0.28 18.29 -3.89
N ALA A 56 -1.47 18.39 -3.29
CA ALA A 56 -1.60 18.84 -1.91
C ALA A 56 -0.87 17.91 -0.92
N GLY A 57 -0.92 16.59 -1.12
CA GLY A 57 -0.14 15.64 -0.31
C GLY A 57 1.37 15.72 -0.62
N LEU A 58 1.76 16.01 -1.86
CA LEU A 58 3.17 16.27 -2.22
C LEU A 58 3.73 17.48 -1.48
N ASP A 59 2.98 18.60 -1.43
CA ASP A 59 3.37 19.80 -0.70
C ASP A 59 3.53 19.56 0.80
N ARG A 60 2.80 18.57 1.36
CA ARG A 60 2.90 18.15 2.76
C ARG A 60 4.01 17.13 3.02
N GLY A 61 4.71 16.68 1.98
CA GLY A 61 5.73 15.64 2.10
C GLY A 61 5.17 14.24 2.34
N GLU A 62 3.91 13.98 1.99
CA GLU A 62 3.30 12.66 2.13
C GLU A 62 3.91 11.68 1.11
N ALA A 63 4.56 10.63 1.62
CA ALA A 63 5.22 9.62 0.81
C ALA A 63 4.24 8.65 0.11
N VAL A 64 3.07 8.42 0.73
CA VAL A 64 2.00 7.56 0.21
C VAL A 64 0.69 8.32 0.34
N ILE A 65 0.05 8.61 -0.78
CA ILE A 65 -1.23 9.32 -0.82
C ILE A 65 -2.33 8.34 -1.20
N PHE A 66 -3.37 8.28 -0.37
CA PHE A 66 -4.62 7.58 -0.66
C PHE A 66 -5.75 8.60 -0.79
N PRO A 67 -6.05 9.09 -2.01
CA PRO A 67 -7.01 10.20 -2.23
C PRO A 67 -8.42 9.93 -1.69
N ASN A 68 -8.85 8.66 -1.69
CA ASN A 68 -10.18 8.25 -1.24
C ASN A 68 -10.21 7.76 0.22
N LEU A 69 -9.08 7.77 0.93
CA LEU A 69 -9.00 7.30 2.30
C LEU A 69 -9.28 8.46 3.26
N HIS A 70 -10.49 8.50 3.81
CA HIS A 70 -10.89 9.53 4.77
C HIS A 70 -10.20 9.38 6.13
N ASP A 71 -10.03 8.14 6.59
CA ASP A 71 -9.41 7.85 7.89
C ASP A 71 -8.04 7.19 7.70
N ALA A 72 -6.99 7.94 8.04
CA ALA A 72 -5.61 7.48 7.97
C ALA A 72 -5.31 6.34 8.97
N GLU A 73 -6.13 6.14 10.00
CA GLU A 73 -5.95 5.06 10.98
C GLU A 73 -5.97 3.67 10.32
N ALA A 74 -6.79 3.48 9.27
CA ALA A 74 -6.82 2.23 8.53
C ALA A 74 -5.46 1.90 7.89
N TRP A 75 -4.78 2.90 7.33
CA TRP A 75 -3.44 2.74 6.76
C TRP A 75 -2.39 2.49 7.85
N ASN A 76 -2.44 3.25 8.94
CA ASN A 76 -1.51 3.09 10.06
C ASN A 76 -1.62 1.70 10.71
N THR A 77 -2.85 1.19 10.85
CA THR A 77 -3.11 -0.16 11.37
C THR A 77 -2.50 -1.22 10.46
N PHE A 78 -2.71 -1.10 9.15
CA PHE A 78 -2.11 -2.01 8.17
C PHE A 78 -0.57 -2.04 8.27
N GLU A 79 0.07 -0.88 8.36
CA GLU A 79 1.53 -0.77 8.47
C GLU A 79 2.05 -1.30 9.82
N SER A 80 1.32 -1.11 10.91
CA SER A 80 1.64 -1.69 12.22
C SER A 80 1.60 -3.21 12.16
N SER A 81 0.49 -3.78 11.67
CA SER A 81 0.33 -5.24 11.54
C SER A 81 1.40 -5.85 10.62
N ARG A 82 1.76 -5.17 9.54
CA ARG A 82 2.88 -5.57 8.68
C ARG A 82 4.19 -5.65 9.45
N THR A 83 4.49 -4.62 10.26
CA THR A 83 5.73 -4.56 11.05
C THR A 83 5.75 -5.63 12.14
N GLU A 84 4.63 -5.83 12.84
CA GLU A 84 4.45 -6.87 13.84
C GLU A 84 4.67 -8.27 13.26
N LEU A 85 4.13 -8.55 12.07
CA LEU A 85 4.37 -9.82 11.38
C LEU A 85 5.86 -10.03 11.10
N MET A 86 6.57 -9.01 10.63
CA MET A 86 8.02 -9.10 10.40
C MET A 86 8.77 -9.41 11.70
N GLN A 87 8.44 -8.73 12.80
CA GLN A 87 9.06 -9.02 14.10
C GLN A 87 8.75 -10.43 14.61
N ALA A 88 7.52 -10.92 14.41
CA ALA A 88 7.11 -12.26 14.79
C ALA A 88 7.87 -13.36 14.02
N LEU A 89 8.26 -13.10 12.76
CA LEU A 89 9.04 -14.02 11.94
C LEU A 89 10.53 -14.06 12.33
N LEU A 90 11.04 -13.02 12.99
CA LEU A 90 12.46 -12.89 13.37
C LEU A 90 12.74 -13.36 14.81
N GLN A 91 11.90 -14.26 15.36
CA GLN A 91 12.03 -14.75 16.74
C GLN A 91 12.88 -16.02 16.87
N THR A 92 12.93 -16.86 15.83
CA THR A 92 13.61 -18.16 15.90
C THR A 92 14.02 -18.64 14.51
N GLY A 93 15.11 -19.41 14.43
CA GLY A 93 15.53 -20.12 13.21
C GLY A 93 14.89 -21.51 13.05
N LEU A 94 14.06 -21.93 14.00
CA LEU A 94 13.37 -23.21 13.93
C LEU A 94 12.08 -23.09 13.08
N PRO A 95 11.70 -24.13 12.32
CA PRO A 95 10.40 -24.17 11.67
C PRO A 95 9.27 -23.98 12.68
N ALA A 96 8.24 -23.22 12.31
CA ALA A 96 7.07 -23.05 13.16
C ALA A 96 6.41 -24.41 13.48
N GLN A 97 5.88 -24.58 14.69
CA GLN A 97 5.31 -25.85 15.17
C GLN A 97 4.25 -26.44 14.23
N ARG A 98 3.45 -25.60 13.55
CA ARG A 98 2.47 -26.03 12.53
C ARG A 98 3.08 -26.78 11.34
N TYR A 99 4.40 -26.73 11.16
CA TYR A 99 5.16 -27.46 10.14
C TYR A 99 6.00 -28.60 10.73
N ALA A 100 6.00 -28.80 12.05
CA ALA A 100 6.46 -30.05 12.61
C ALA A 100 5.43 -31.10 12.17
N ALA A 101 5.75 -31.85 11.12
CA ALA A 101 4.97 -33.01 10.71
C ALA A 101 4.67 -33.88 11.95
N ASP A 102 3.62 -34.68 11.90
CA ASP A 102 3.38 -35.80 12.82
C ASP A 102 4.57 -36.78 12.73
N ALA A 103 5.74 -36.38 13.25
CA ALA A 103 6.98 -37.14 13.24
C ALA A 103 6.86 -38.41 14.12
N ALA A 104 5.71 -38.60 14.76
CA ALA A 104 5.38 -39.74 15.60
C ALA A 104 4.64 -40.89 14.87
N SER A 105 4.25 -40.76 13.60
CA SER A 105 3.47 -41.82 12.90
C SER A 105 4.29 -42.72 11.96
N LYS A 106 5.62 -42.66 11.97
CA LYS A 106 6.47 -43.41 11.03
C LYS A 106 7.56 -44.31 11.63
N ASN A 107 7.46 -44.68 12.91
CA ASN A 107 8.32 -45.73 13.50
C ASN A 107 7.48 -46.89 14.04
#